data_AF-A0A5N7MSB0-F1
#
_entry.id   AF-A0A5N7MSB0-F1
#
_cell.length_a   1.000
_cell.length_b   1.000
_cell.length_c   1.000
_cell.angle_alpha   90.00
_cell.angle_beta   90.00
_cell.angle_gamma   90.00
#
_symmetry.space_group_name_H-M   'P 1'
#
loop_
_entity.id
_entity.type
_entity.pdbx_description
1 polymer ?
#
loop_
_entity_poly.entity_id
_entity_poly.type
_entity_poly.pdbx_seq_one_letter_code
_entity_poly.pdbx_strand_id
1 'polypeptide(L)'
;MPHFGIRTLLLEGGGTINGAFLKAGLIDEISVLMYPGIDGLAGVPSIFEYAGEPDERPAAGQSLRLLNTEPLEGGMVWLHYRVETSPASQPD
;
A
#
# COMPACT_ATOMS: atom_id res chain seq x y z
N MET A 1 11.88 -20.44 -20.53
CA MET A 1 10.64 -20.74 -19.77
C MET A 1 9.57 -19.78 -20.29
N PRO A 2 8.41 -20.25 -20.78
CA PRO A 2 7.37 -19.32 -21.22
C PRO A 2 6.81 -18.60 -19.99
N HIS A 3 6.98 -17.28 -19.93
CA HIS A 3 6.31 -16.45 -18.93
C HIS A 3 4.80 -16.47 -19.20
N PHE A 4 3.97 -16.52 -18.16
CA PHE A 4 2.50 -16.68 -18.23
C PHE A 4 1.73 -15.59 -19.01
N GLY A 5 2.41 -14.63 -19.64
CA GLY A 5 1.79 -13.56 -20.43
C GLY A 5 1.00 -12.53 -19.62
N ILE A 6 1.08 -12.59 -18.29
CA ILE A 6 0.36 -11.70 -17.37
C ILE A 6 1.04 -10.33 -17.39
N ARG A 7 0.24 -9.28 -17.62
CA ARG A 7 0.70 -7.88 -17.66
C ARG A 7 0.31 -7.08 -16.42
N THR A 8 -0.74 -7.49 -15.73
CA THR A 8 -1.29 -6.80 -14.57
C THR A 8 -1.80 -7.85 -13.59
N LEU A 9 -1.46 -7.69 -12.32
CA LEU A 9 -1.91 -8.53 -11.23
C LEU A 9 -2.60 -7.63 -10.21
N LEU A 10 -3.84 -7.98 -9.84
CA LEU A 10 -4.54 -7.34 -8.73
C LEU A 10 -4.21 -8.10 -7.44
N LEU A 11 -3.61 -7.40 -6.48
CA LEU A 11 -3.43 -7.89 -5.12
C LEU A 11 -4.58 -7.34 -4.25
N GLU A 12 -5.63 -8.14 -4.05
CA GLU A 12 -6.76 -7.74 -3.19
C GLU A 12 -6.42 -7.77 -1.69
N GLY A 13 -5.29 -8.36 -1.35
CA GLY A 13 -4.61 -8.13 -0.09
C GLY A 13 -5.09 -8.94 1.12
N GLY A 14 -4.94 -8.28 2.28
CA GLY A 14 -4.64 -8.83 3.60
C GLY A 14 -3.32 -8.19 4.08
N GLY A 15 -3.26 -7.64 5.29
CA GLY A 15 -2.14 -6.81 5.75
C GLY A 15 -0.76 -7.44 5.48
N THR A 16 -0.60 -8.71 5.82
CA THR A 16 0.66 -9.46 5.67
C THR A 16 1.16 -9.57 4.22
N ILE A 17 0.27 -9.93 3.28
CA ILE A 17 0.68 -10.09 1.88
C ILE A 17 0.99 -8.73 1.24
N ASN A 18 0.20 -7.71 1.61
CA ASN A 18 0.44 -6.33 1.20
C ASN A 18 1.82 -5.85 1.68
N GLY A 19 2.18 -6.11 2.94
CA GLY A 19 3.48 -5.75 3.48
C GLY A 19 4.64 -6.50 2.83
N ALA A 20 4.47 -7.77 2.49
CA ALA A 20 5.49 -8.54 1.76
C ALA A 20 5.75 -7.97 0.35
N PHE A 21 4.69 -7.62 -0.39
CA PHE A 21 4.82 -7.00 -1.72
C PHE A 21 5.42 -5.59 -1.65
N LEU A 22 5.05 -4.82 -0.62
CA LEU A 22 5.64 -3.50 -0.35
C LEU A 22 7.14 -3.61 -0.10
N LYS A 23 7.57 -4.53 0.77
CA LYS A 23 8.98 -4.80 1.06
C LYS A 23 9.76 -5.22 -0.20
N ALA A 24 9.12 -6.02 -1.06
CA ALA A 24 9.73 -6.49 -2.29
C ALA A 24 9.77 -5.42 -3.41
N GLY A 25 9.15 -4.25 -3.21
CA GLY A 25 9.08 -3.20 -4.22
C GLY A 25 8.28 -3.61 -5.46
N LEU A 26 7.26 -4.46 -5.29
CA LEU A 26 6.46 -5.02 -6.38
C LEU A 26 5.13 -4.29 -6.60
N ILE A 27 4.90 -3.19 -5.89
CA ILE A 27 3.65 -2.43 -5.95
C ILE A 27 3.89 -1.20 -6.81
N ASP A 28 3.24 -1.13 -7.96
CA ASP A 28 3.27 0.05 -8.83
C ASP A 28 2.22 1.10 -8.39
N GLU A 29 1.04 0.64 -7.96
CA GLU A 29 -0.11 1.47 -7.60
C GLU A 29 -0.87 0.89 -6.40
N ILE A 30 -1.47 1.76 -5.60
CA ILE A 30 -2.27 1.41 -4.42
C ILE A 30 -3.67 1.99 -4.57
N SER A 31 -4.70 1.15 -4.44
CA SER A 31 -6.10 1.54 -4.42
C SER A 31 -6.69 1.25 -3.03
N VAL A 32 -7.17 2.28 -2.33
CA VAL A 32 -7.71 2.18 -0.97
C VAL A 32 -9.10 2.78 -0.92
N LEU A 33 -10.06 2.02 -0.39
CA LEU A 33 -11.38 2.50 -0.02
C LEU A 33 -11.40 2.77 1.49
N MET A 34 -11.61 4.03 1.86
CA MET A 34 -11.80 4.44 3.25
C MET A 34 -13.29 4.41 3.59
N TYR A 35 -13.66 3.53 4.51
CA TYR A 35 -15.02 3.44 5.05
C TYR A 35 -15.24 4.47 6.18
N PRO A 36 -16.39 5.17 6.23
CA PRO A 36 -16.69 6.12 7.30
C PRO A 36 -17.12 5.40 8.59
N GLY A 37 -16.21 4.63 9.18
CA GLY A 37 -16.43 3.95 10.45
C GLY A 37 -15.16 3.85 11.26
N ILE A 38 -15.34 3.64 12.57
CA ILE A 38 -14.25 3.61 13.54
C ILE A 38 -14.42 2.33 14.36
N ASP A 39 -13.43 1.44 14.32
CA ASP A 39 -13.38 0.25 15.17
C ASP A 39 -12.72 0.56 16.52
N GLY A 40 -11.56 1.24 16.51
CA GLY A 40 -10.87 1.70 17.71
C GLY A 40 -10.19 0.58 18.53
N LEU A 41 -10.23 -0.67 18.07
CA LEU A 41 -9.54 -1.79 18.71
C LEU A 41 -8.03 -1.70 18.46
N ALA A 42 -7.23 -1.88 19.51
CA ALA A 42 -5.78 -1.96 19.36
C ALA A 42 -5.36 -3.35 18.86
N GLY A 43 -4.32 -3.42 18.02
CA GLY A 43 -3.75 -4.68 17.55
C GLY A 43 -4.49 -5.34 16.39
N VAL A 44 -5.50 -4.70 15.81
CA VAL A 44 -6.04 -5.13 14.51
C VAL A 44 -5.01 -4.89 13.39
N PRO A 45 -4.89 -5.81 12.43
CA PRO A 45 -3.97 -5.67 11.31
C PRO A 45 -4.19 -4.38 10.55
N SER A 46 -3.10 -3.69 10.21
CA SER A 46 -3.17 -2.55 9.30
C SER A 46 -3.33 -3.03 7.85
N ILE A 47 -3.62 -2.10 6.93
CA ILE A 47 -3.68 -2.42 5.48
C ILE A 47 -2.34 -2.89 4.90
N PHE A 48 -1.22 -2.63 5.58
CA PHE A 48 0.13 -3.11 5.24
C PHE A 48 0.86 -3.57 6.51
N GLU A 49 1.09 -4.87 6.65
CA GLU A 49 1.75 -5.46 7.81
C GLU A 49 2.95 -6.28 7.37
N TYR A 50 4.10 -6.02 7.98
CA TYR A 50 5.35 -6.72 7.68
C TYR A 50 6.03 -7.11 8.98
N ALA A 51 6.05 -8.41 9.28
CA ALA A 51 6.80 -8.97 10.39
C ALA A 51 8.25 -9.18 9.93
N GLY A 52 9.08 -8.15 10.10
CA GLY A 52 10.52 -8.18 9.81
C GLY A 52 11.37 -7.92 11.03
N GLU A 53 12.68 -7.82 10.81
CA GLU A 53 13.63 -7.47 11.88
C GLU A 53 13.49 -5.98 12.27
N PRO A 54 13.90 -5.57 13.49
CA PRO A 54 13.66 -4.21 14.00
C PRO A 54 14.17 -3.05 13.12
N ASP A 55 15.27 -3.30 12.41
CA ASP A 55 15.93 -2.32 11.53
C ASP A 55 15.37 -2.34 10.10
N GLU A 56 14.46 -3.26 9.79
CA GLU A 56 13.80 -3.27 8.49
C GLU A 56 12.74 -2.17 8.39
N ARG A 57 12.75 -1.54 7.22
CA ARG A 57 11.81 -0.48 6.84
C ARG A 57 11.22 -0.87 5.48
N PRO A 58 10.08 -1.58 5.44
CA PRO A 58 9.54 -2.14 4.19
C PRO A 58 9.23 -1.07 3.14
N ALA A 59 8.88 0.14 3.58
CA ALA A 59 8.61 1.28 2.70
C ALA A 59 9.82 2.21 2.48
N ALA A 60 11.03 1.88 2.98
CA ALA A 60 12.18 2.77 2.83
C ALA A 60 12.49 3.03 1.35
N GLY A 61 12.72 4.30 1.01
CA GLY A 61 12.99 4.73 -0.36
C GLY A 61 11.75 4.76 -1.25
N GLN A 62 10.55 4.52 -0.71
CA GLN A 62 9.28 4.61 -1.45
C GLN A 62 8.46 5.82 -0.96
N SER A 63 7.72 6.47 -1.86
CA SER A 63 6.74 7.52 -1.58
C SER A 63 5.45 7.26 -2.33
N LEU A 64 4.37 7.96 -1.94
CA LEU A 64 3.09 7.89 -2.61
C LEU A 64 2.78 9.23 -3.29
N ARG A 65 2.47 9.18 -4.59
CA ARG A 65 1.86 10.30 -5.31
C ARG A 65 0.38 10.03 -5.49
N LEU A 66 -0.46 10.92 -5.00
CA LEU A 66 -1.92 10.85 -5.21
C LEU A 66 -2.24 10.99 -6.70
N LEU A 67 -2.94 10.00 -7.25
CA LEU A 67 -3.46 10.00 -8.61
C LEU A 67 -4.94 10.39 -8.65
N ASN A 68 -5.74 9.86 -7.73
CA ASN A 68 -7.18 10.15 -7.64
C ASN A 68 -7.65 10.21 -6.19
N THR A 69 -8.63 11.08 -5.95
CA THR A 69 -9.42 11.11 -4.72
C THR A 69 -10.88 11.32 -5.10
N GLU A 70 -11.74 10.39 -4.70
CA GLU A 70 -13.14 10.39 -5.08
C GLU A 70 -14.03 10.05 -3.88
N PRO A 71 -14.88 11.00 -3.42
CA PRO A 71 -15.96 10.68 -2.51
C PRO A 71 -16.97 9.80 -3.23
N LEU A 72 -17.32 8.67 -2.61
CA LEU A 72 -18.31 7.73 -3.11
C LEU A 72 -19.61 7.83 -2.30
N GLU A 73 -20.68 7.24 -2.85
CA GLU A 73 -21.95 7.10 -2.13
C GLU A 73 -21.75 6.35 -0.80
N GLY A 74 -22.52 6.75 0.23
CA GLY A 74 -22.39 6.19 1.57
C GLY A 74 -21.23 6.75 2.39
N GLY A 75 -20.56 7.80 1.90
CA GLY A 75 -19.52 8.53 2.65
C GLY A 75 -18.14 7.88 2.60
N MET A 76 -17.94 6.89 1.73
CA MET A 76 -16.62 6.33 1.47
C MET A 76 -15.75 7.31 0.68
N VAL A 77 -14.44 7.17 0.81
CA VAL A 77 -13.47 7.91 -0.02
C VAL A 77 -12.54 6.90 -0.68
N TRP A 78 -12.50 6.92 -2.01
CA TRP A 78 -11.52 6.18 -2.78
C TRP A 78 -10.27 7.02 -2.98
N LEU A 79 -9.12 6.44 -2.63
CA LEU A 79 -7.80 7.02 -2.81
C LEU A 79 -6.99 6.09 -3.72
N HIS A 80 -6.42 6.64 -4.79
CA HIS A 80 -5.55 5.92 -5.72
C HIS A 80 -4.20 6.60 -5.77
N TYR A 81 -3.14 5.84 -5.50
CA TYR A 81 -1.77 6.32 -5.44
C TYR A 81 -0.87 5.58 -6.42
N ARG A 82 0.15 6.28 -6.91
CA ARG A 82 1.34 5.68 -7.50
C ARG A 82 2.41 5.53 -6.44
N VAL A 83 3.11 4.40 -6.46
CA VAL A 83 4.33 4.20 -5.68
C VAL A 83 5.50 4.74 -6.49
N GLU A 84 6.30 5.60 -5.86
CA GLU A 84 7.45 6.24 -6.49
C GLU A 84 8.69 6.07 -5.63
N THR A 85 9.86 6.24 -6.23
CA THR A 85 11.10 6.31 -5.47
C THR A 85 11.15 7.65 -4.74
N SER A 86 11.25 7.61 -3.41
CA SER A 86 11.55 8.81 -2.62
C SER A 86 12.96 9.30 -3.00
N PRO A 87 13.15 10.60 -3.33
CA PRO A 87 14.49 11.16 -3.34
C PRO A 87 15.11 10.95 -1.95
N ALA A 88 16.39 10.56 -1.90
CA ALA A 88 17.09 10.32 -0.64
C ALA A 88 16.79 11.46 0.34
N SER A 89 16.30 11.10 1.52
CA SER A 89 15.89 12.02 2.57
C SER A 89 16.99 13.05 2.78
N GLN A 90 16.76 14.28 2.33
CA GLN A 90 17.35 15.42 3.01
C GLN A 90 16.66 15.43 4.38
N PRO A 91 17.40 15.33 5.50
CA PRO A 91 16.79 15.36 6.81
C PRO A 91 16.07 16.71 6.97
N ASP A 92 14.83 16.66 7.44
CA ASP A 92 14.13 17.84 7.98
C ASP A 92 14.90 18.42 9.19
#